data_AF-G4D416-F1
#
_entry.id   AF-G4D416-F1
#
_cell.length_a   1.000
_cell.length_b   1.000
_cell.length_c   1.000
_cell.angle_alpha   90.00
_cell.angle_beta   90.00
_cell.angle_gamma   90.00
#
_symmetry.space_group_name_H-M   'P 1'
#
loop_
_entity.id
_entity.type
_entity.pdbx_description
1 polymer ?
#
loop_
_entity_poly.entity_id
_entity_poly.type
_entity_poly.pdbx_seq_one_letter_code
_entity_poly.pdbx_strand_id
1 'polypeptide(L)'
;MDNKTSAVTNDIYEMACEIRKNESLKRDVISGESYKELYENHDDFKDITDKFMRDNGFKSDYNCYCLSAKTFIEDPDRLINILRPILNTDESSDEIKQSKDFSELMIRLKEIYGHKFQDIEKQIEYFRYFHVVREETQYIWETLFYYVRQCVKRINCILIGTEDYEIGIANLFYKELLEAMNRGSLNESDKEKINRRNEKFPLAIKVWDASKLLIFETNGDVLKGVSGSAGIVAGRVCIINNPKEFYKMKKGDILVCHLTDPEWTPLFKLASAVVADTGSALSHAAIVAREFNIPAVLGVGFATTKYKDGDMIQVDGNKGVVRGL
;
A
#
# COMPACT_ATOMS: atom_id res chain seq x y z
N MET A 1 -11.51 1.41 -18.83
CA MET A 1 -10.84 0.17 -18.42
C MET A 1 -10.21 0.47 -17.09
N ASP A 2 -10.61 -0.27 -16.07
CA ASP A 2 -10.06 -0.07 -14.74
C ASP A 2 -8.78 -0.88 -14.62
N ASN A 3 -7.75 -0.29 -14.02
CA ASN A 3 -6.54 -1.02 -13.68
C ASN A 3 -6.77 -1.87 -12.42
N LYS A 4 -5.92 -2.87 -12.17
CA LYS A 4 -6.12 -3.81 -11.06
C LYS A 4 -6.19 -3.13 -9.69
N THR A 5 -5.36 -2.13 -9.43
CA THR A 5 -5.37 -1.34 -8.20
C THR A 5 -6.71 -0.63 -7.98
N SER A 6 -7.25 0.00 -9.02
CA SER A 6 -8.57 0.64 -8.99
C SER A 6 -9.70 -0.39 -8.80
N ALA A 7 -9.61 -1.56 -9.45
CA ALA A 7 -10.60 -2.63 -9.29
C ALA A 7 -10.65 -3.15 -7.84
N VAL A 8 -9.49 -3.44 -7.23
CA VAL A 8 -9.39 -3.85 -5.81
C VAL A 8 -10.03 -2.80 -4.90
N THR A 9 -9.72 -1.52 -5.13
CA THR A 9 -10.26 -0.41 -4.34
C THR A 9 -11.78 -0.35 -4.45
N ASN A 10 -12.32 -0.45 -5.67
CA ASN A 10 -13.76 -0.46 -5.92
C ASN A 10 -14.44 -1.65 -5.23
N ASP A 11 -13.87 -2.85 -5.33
CA ASP A 11 -14.43 -4.04 -4.71
C ASP A 11 -14.44 -3.93 -3.18
N ILE A 12 -13.40 -3.37 -2.56
CA ILE A 12 -13.37 -3.09 -1.10
C ILE A 12 -14.49 -2.11 -0.72
N TYR A 13 -14.75 -1.08 -1.53
CA TYR A 13 -15.86 -0.17 -1.25
C TYR A 13 -17.23 -0.83 -1.42
N GLU A 14 -17.41 -1.68 -2.42
CA GLU A 14 -18.63 -2.46 -2.59
C GLU A 14 -18.86 -3.39 -1.40
N MET A 15 -17.80 -4.07 -0.91
CA MET A 15 -17.83 -4.84 0.32
C MET A 15 -18.27 -3.99 1.52
N ALA A 16 -17.69 -2.80 1.70
CA ALA A 16 -18.06 -1.90 2.78
C ALA A 16 -19.54 -1.49 2.71
N CYS A 17 -20.09 -1.31 1.50
CA CYS A 17 -21.51 -1.01 1.31
C CYS A 17 -22.41 -2.19 1.67
N GLU A 18 -22.03 -3.42 1.32
CA GLU A 18 -22.77 -4.62 1.72
C GLU A 18 -22.72 -4.82 3.24
N ILE A 19 -21.54 -4.66 3.86
CA ILE A 19 -21.36 -4.77 5.32
C ILE A 19 -22.23 -3.74 6.07
N ARG A 20 -22.37 -2.51 5.54
CA ARG A 20 -23.24 -1.49 6.15
C ARG A 20 -24.71 -1.88 6.23
N LYS A 21 -25.18 -2.83 5.42
CA LYS A 21 -26.57 -3.31 5.49
C LYS A 21 -26.85 -4.16 6.73
N ASN A 22 -25.81 -4.74 7.34
CA ASN A 22 -25.90 -5.54 8.57
C ASN A 22 -25.19 -4.83 9.73
N GLU A 23 -25.97 -4.25 10.64
CA GLU A 23 -25.45 -3.50 11.79
C GLU A 23 -24.66 -4.37 12.80
N SER A 24 -24.91 -5.69 12.87
CA SER A 24 -24.11 -6.58 13.72
C SER A 24 -22.73 -6.76 13.12
N LEU A 25 -22.66 -7.19 11.86
CA LEU A 25 -21.40 -7.38 11.15
C LEU A 25 -20.58 -6.09 11.10
N LYS A 26 -21.21 -4.95 10.81
CA LYS A 26 -20.55 -3.64 10.83
C LYS A 26 -19.90 -3.34 12.18
N ARG A 27 -20.60 -3.60 13.30
CA ARG A 27 -20.08 -3.36 14.64
C ARG A 27 -18.85 -4.23 14.92
N ASP A 28 -18.90 -5.48 14.53
CA ASP A 28 -17.84 -6.47 14.80
C ASP A 28 -16.58 -6.17 13.95
N VAL A 29 -16.76 -5.75 12.69
CA VAL A 29 -15.65 -5.24 11.87
C VAL A 29 -15.02 -3.98 12.46
N ILE A 30 -15.84 -3.05 12.98
CA ILE A 30 -15.35 -1.80 13.60
C ILE A 30 -14.66 -2.06 14.95
N SER A 31 -15.09 -3.09 15.69
CA SER A 31 -14.47 -3.47 16.97
C SER A 31 -13.02 -3.94 16.77
N GLY A 32 -12.72 -4.49 15.58
CA GLY A 32 -11.41 -5.02 15.21
C GLY A 32 -11.29 -6.52 15.45
N GLU A 33 -12.41 -7.26 15.40
CA GLU A 33 -12.39 -8.72 15.35
C GLU A 33 -11.53 -9.22 14.19
N SER A 34 -10.89 -10.37 14.39
CA SER A 34 -10.06 -10.97 13.35
C SER A 34 -10.91 -11.43 12.17
N TYR A 35 -10.30 -11.50 10.98
CA TYR A 35 -10.94 -12.03 9.78
C TYR A 35 -11.54 -13.43 10.05
N LYS A 36 -10.80 -14.27 10.80
CA LYS A 36 -11.24 -15.62 11.11
C LYS A 36 -12.52 -15.65 11.95
N GLU A 37 -12.59 -14.84 12.99
CA GLU A 37 -13.78 -14.74 13.84
C GLU A 37 -14.99 -14.24 13.06
N LEU A 38 -14.80 -13.20 12.25
CA LEU A 38 -15.87 -12.66 11.38
C LEU A 38 -16.34 -13.71 10.37
N TYR A 39 -15.43 -14.49 9.78
CA TYR A 39 -15.73 -15.54 8.81
C TYR A 39 -16.47 -16.73 9.43
N GLU A 40 -16.24 -17.03 10.70
CA GLU A 40 -16.93 -18.10 11.43
C GLU A 40 -18.30 -17.67 11.96
N ASN A 41 -18.45 -16.38 12.33
CA ASN A 41 -19.64 -15.87 13.00
C ASN A 41 -20.70 -15.26 12.05
N HIS A 42 -20.32 -14.87 10.83
CA HIS A 42 -21.18 -14.14 9.90
C HIS A 42 -21.18 -14.77 8.49
N ASP A 43 -22.27 -15.45 8.11
CA ASP A 43 -22.40 -16.10 6.79
C ASP A 43 -22.37 -15.10 5.63
N ASP A 44 -22.95 -13.91 5.83
CA ASP A 44 -22.92 -12.82 4.85
C ASP A 44 -21.50 -12.27 4.64
N PHE A 45 -20.71 -12.16 5.71
CA PHE A 45 -19.29 -11.79 5.58
C PHE A 45 -18.50 -12.81 4.76
N LYS A 46 -18.78 -14.10 4.96
CA LYS A 46 -18.16 -15.18 4.19
C LYS A 46 -18.44 -15.08 2.69
N ASP A 47 -19.70 -14.88 2.28
CA ASP A 47 -20.05 -14.75 0.87
C ASP A 47 -19.39 -13.53 0.21
N ILE A 48 -19.37 -12.40 0.91
CA ILE A 48 -18.74 -11.15 0.46
C ILE A 48 -17.23 -11.34 0.28
N THR A 49 -16.56 -11.93 1.29
CA THR A 49 -15.11 -12.12 1.29
C THR A 49 -14.65 -13.21 0.33
N ASP A 50 -15.39 -14.30 0.18
CA ASP A 50 -15.07 -15.35 -0.79
C ASP A 50 -15.07 -14.80 -2.23
N LYS A 51 -15.97 -13.88 -2.56
CA LYS A 51 -15.94 -13.18 -3.86
C LYS A 51 -14.66 -12.34 -4.00
N PHE A 52 -14.37 -11.51 -3.00
CA PHE A 52 -13.18 -10.65 -3.03
C PHE A 52 -11.88 -11.46 -3.13
N MET A 53 -11.75 -12.54 -2.36
CA MET A 53 -10.54 -13.38 -2.35
C MET A 53 -10.34 -14.10 -3.69
N ARG A 54 -11.41 -14.50 -4.38
CA ARG A 54 -11.30 -15.07 -5.74
C ARG A 54 -10.76 -14.05 -6.75
N ASP A 55 -11.28 -12.84 -6.70
CA ASP A 55 -10.98 -11.83 -7.73
C ASP A 55 -9.66 -11.10 -7.45
N ASN A 56 -9.33 -10.86 -6.18
CA ASN A 56 -8.26 -9.97 -5.73
C ASN A 56 -7.28 -10.59 -4.72
N GLY A 57 -7.45 -11.86 -4.34
CA GLY A 57 -6.72 -12.47 -3.24
C GLY A 57 -5.19 -12.50 -3.40
N PHE A 58 -4.67 -12.41 -4.62
CA PHE A 58 -3.22 -12.38 -4.87
C PHE A 58 -2.59 -11.00 -4.74
N LYS A 59 -3.38 -9.94 -4.53
CA LYS A 59 -2.83 -8.59 -4.37
C LYS A 59 -1.98 -8.55 -3.09
N SER A 60 -0.74 -8.07 -3.21
CA SER A 60 0.18 -7.94 -2.07
C SER A 60 0.32 -6.51 -1.53
N ASP A 61 0.81 -6.40 -0.29
CA ASP A 61 1.11 -5.15 0.41
C ASP A 61 2.31 -4.41 -0.20
N TYR A 62 3.29 -5.16 -0.67
CA TYR A 62 4.56 -4.59 -1.11
C TYR A 62 5.03 -5.10 -2.46
N ASN A 63 4.99 -4.26 -3.48
CA ASN A 63 5.17 -4.70 -4.86
C ASN A 63 6.60 -5.20 -5.22
N CYS A 64 7.63 -4.90 -4.41
CA CYS A 64 9.03 -5.18 -4.77
C CYS A 64 9.82 -6.10 -3.80
N TYR A 65 9.20 -6.64 -2.74
CA TYR A 65 9.84 -7.61 -1.84
C TYR A 65 9.24 -9.00 -2.02
N CYS A 66 9.68 -9.67 -3.07
CA CYS A 66 9.22 -10.97 -3.55
C CYS A 66 8.92 -12.04 -2.48
N LEU A 67 9.73 -12.16 -1.43
CA LEU A 67 9.54 -13.17 -0.37
C LEU A 67 8.86 -12.65 0.89
N SER A 68 8.71 -11.34 1.05
CA SER A 68 8.12 -10.73 2.26
C SER A 68 6.74 -10.15 2.02
N ALA A 69 6.41 -9.83 0.78
CA ALA A 69 5.15 -9.19 0.40
C ALA A 69 4.00 -10.19 0.45
N LYS A 70 3.16 -10.12 1.48
CA LYS A 70 2.07 -11.07 1.67
C LYS A 70 0.87 -10.68 0.83
N THR A 71 0.17 -11.66 0.27
CA THR A 71 -1.11 -11.40 -0.40
C THR A 71 -2.27 -11.33 0.60
N PHE A 72 -3.46 -10.90 0.17
CA PHE A 72 -4.68 -10.99 0.99
C PHE A 72 -5.01 -12.43 1.41
N ILE A 73 -4.69 -13.43 0.58
CA ILE A 73 -4.83 -14.84 0.93
C ILE A 73 -3.91 -15.23 2.11
N GLU A 74 -2.70 -14.66 2.15
CA GLU A 74 -1.71 -14.97 3.18
C GLU A 74 -1.92 -14.17 4.48
N ASP A 75 -2.50 -12.99 4.40
CA ASP A 75 -2.80 -12.11 5.55
C ASP A 75 -4.17 -11.42 5.36
N PRO A 76 -5.27 -12.15 5.63
CA PRO A 76 -6.62 -11.66 5.35
C PRO A 76 -7.09 -10.58 6.35
N ASP A 77 -6.47 -10.49 7.54
CA ASP A 77 -6.75 -9.42 8.51
C ASP A 77 -6.48 -8.02 7.94
N ARG A 78 -5.63 -7.91 6.92
CA ARG A 78 -5.42 -6.65 6.19
C ARG A 78 -6.71 -6.10 5.61
N LEU A 79 -7.61 -6.95 5.13
CA LEU A 79 -8.90 -6.53 4.60
C LEU A 79 -9.74 -5.82 5.67
N ILE A 80 -9.75 -6.36 6.90
CA ILE A 80 -10.44 -5.77 8.05
C ILE A 80 -9.86 -4.39 8.37
N ASN A 81 -8.53 -4.29 8.39
CA ASN A 81 -7.82 -3.05 8.67
C ASN A 81 -8.13 -1.95 7.65
N ILE A 82 -8.36 -2.30 6.39
CA ILE A 82 -8.77 -1.37 5.33
C ILE A 82 -10.26 -0.99 5.45
N LEU A 83 -11.13 -1.96 5.75
CA LEU A 83 -12.57 -1.74 5.87
C LEU A 83 -12.96 -0.86 7.07
N ARG A 84 -12.26 -1.02 8.19
CA ARG A 84 -12.55 -0.31 9.45
C ARG A 84 -12.65 1.22 9.32
N PRO A 85 -11.66 1.94 8.76
CA PRO A 85 -11.77 3.39 8.58
C PRO A 85 -12.88 3.77 7.59
N ILE A 86 -13.16 2.95 6.57
CA ILE A 86 -14.23 3.20 5.60
C ILE A 86 -15.60 3.11 6.30
N LEU A 87 -15.82 2.06 7.09
CA LEU A 87 -17.08 1.82 7.80
C LEU A 87 -17.36 2.82 8.92
N ASN A 88 -16.31 3.44 9.47
CA ASN A 88 -16.43 4.55 10.43
C ASN A 88 -16.90 5.87 9.79
N THR A 89 -16.97 5.95 8.46
CA THR A 89 -17.55 7.10 7.75
C THR A 89 -18.97 6.79 7.29
N ASP A 90 -19.89 7.73 7.51
CA ASP A 90 -21.31 7.63 7.15
C ASP A 90 -21.60 7.89 5.65
N GLU A 91 -20.57 7.90 4.79
CA GLU A 91 -20.72 8.30 3.40
C GLU A 91 -21.21 7.13 2.50
N SER A 92 -22.20 7.44 1.65
CA SER A 92 -22.78 6.54 0.66
C SER A 92 -21.84 6.25 -0.50
N SER A 93 -22.09 5.16 -1.24
CA SER A 93 -21.35 4.72 -2.43
C SER A 93 -21.21 5.78 -3.54
N ASP A 94 -22.13 6.75 -3.57
CA ASP A 94 -22.34 7.61 -4.74
C ASP A 94 -21.29 8.72 -4.89
N GLU A 95 -20.62 9.12 -3.80
CA GLU A 95 -19.54 10.12 -3.88
C GLU A 95 -18.24 9.56 -4.48
N ILE A 96 -18.07 8.24 -4.51
CA ILE A 96 -16.81 7.58 -4.88
C ILE A 96 -16.82 7.13 -6.35
N LYS A 97 -17.99 6.78 -6.91
CA LYS A 97 -18.19 6.49 -8.34
C LYS A 97 -18.23 7.75 -9.22
N GLN A 98 -17.47 8.80 -8.89
CA GLN A 98 -17.19 9.85 -9.86
C GLN A 98 -16.20 9.31 -10.91
N SER A 99 -16.73 8.53 -11.85
CA SER A 99 -16.13 8.40 -13.17
C SER A 99 -16.00 9.81 -13.74
N LYS A 100 -14.79 10.37 -13.70
CA LYS A 100 -14.51 11.67 -14.29
C LYS A 100 -14.83 11.58 -15.77
N ASP A 101 -15.91 12.25 -16.20
CA ASP A 101 -16.27 12.33 -17.61
C ASP A 101 -15.33 13.32 -18.30
N PHE A 102 -14.53 12.80 -19.23
CA PHE A 102 -13.59 13.60 -20.01
C PHE A 102 -14.13 13.95 -21.40
N SER A 103 -15.40 13.64 -21.70
CA SER A 103 -15.99 13.85 -23.03
C SER A 103 -15.91 15.32 -23.46
N GLU A 104 -16.22 16.26 -22.56
CA GLU A 104 -16.12 17.69 -22.85
C GLU A 104 -14.67 18.13 -23.12
N LEU A 105 -13.71 17.62 -22.37
CA LEU A 105 -12.29 17.90 -22.58
C LEU A 105 -11.82 17.38 -23.95
N MET A 106 -12.25 16.18 -24.35
CA MET A 106 -11.94 15.60 -25.65
C MET A 106 -12.52 16.44 -26.79
N ILE A 107 -13.74 16.99 -26.63
CA ILE A 107 -14.34 17.92 -27.61
C ILE A 107 -13.49 19.20 -27.72
N ARG A 108 -13.12 19.82 -26.60
CA ARG A 108 -12.27 21.03 -26.61
C ARG A 108 -10.89 20.78 -27.22
N LEU A 109 -10.27 19.63 -26.94
CA LEU A 109 -9.00 19.25 -27.57
C LEU A 109 -9.16 19.11 -29.08
N LYS A 110 -10.27 18.53 -29.55
CA LYS A 110 -10.56 18.41 -30.99
C LYS A 110 -10.69 19.78 -31.67
N GLU A 111 -11.37 20.72 -31.03
CA GLU A 111 -11.49 22.10 -31.52
C GLU A 111 -10.15 22.81 -31.64
N ILE A 112 -9.26 22.65 -30.65
CA ILE A 112 -7.93 23.29 -30.63
C ILE A 112 -6.97 22.68 -31.65
N TYR A 113 -6.91 21.35 -31.72
CA TYR A 113 -5.88 20.64 -32.49
C TYR A 113 -6.33 20.24 -33.90
N GLY A 114 -7.64 20.32 -34.21
CA GLY A 114 -8.21 20.09 -35.54
C GLY A 114 -7.76 18.76 -36.15
N HIS A 115 -7.06 18.81 -37.28
CA HIS A 115 -6.57 17.61 -37.99
C HIS A 115 -5.54 16.79 -37.18
N LYS A 116 -4.77 17.42 -36.28
CA LYS A 116 -3.80 16.72 -35.43
C LYS A 116 -4.44 15.96 -34.27
N PHE A 117 -5.73 16.21 -34.00
CA PHE A 117 -6.44 15.57 -32.90
C PHE A 117 -6.48 14.05 -33.05
N GLN A 118 -6.57 13.50 -34.27
CA GLN A 118 -6.60 12.05 -34.49
C GLN A 118 -5.36 11.34 -33.93
N ASP A 119 -4.18 11.93 -34.11
CA ASP A 119 -2.94 11.37 -33.57
C ASP A 119 -2.89 11.49 -32.03
N ILE A 120 -3.37 12.62 -31.49
CA ILE A 120 -3.45 12.84 -30.04
C ILE A 120 -4.43 11.88 -29.38
N GLU A 121 -5.62 11.71 -29.96
CA GLU A 121 -6.66 10.78 -29.50
C GLU A 121 -6.10 9.35 -29.43
N LYS A 122 -5.41 8.91 -30.49
CA LYS A 122 -4.74 7.61 -30.52
C LYS A 122 -3.66 7.47 -29.44
N GLN A 123 -2.87 8.52 -29.19
CA GLN A 123 -1.90 8.51 -28.08
C GLN A 123 -2.59 8.41 -26.71
N ILE A 124 -3.69 9.16 -26.49
CA ILE A 124 -4.47 9.09 -25.25
C ILE A 124 -5.02 7.68 -25.03
N GLU A 125 -5.57 7.06 -26.07
CA GLU A 125 -6.04 5.67 -26.02
C GLU A 125 -4.91 4.70 -25.66
N TYR A 126 -3.73 4.83 -26.28
CA TYR A 126 -2.57 4.02 -25.92
C TYR A 126 -2.14 4.23 -24.47
N PHE A 127 -2.05 5.47 -23.99
CA PHE A 127 -1.70 5.74 -22.60
C PHE A 127 -2.71 5.09 -21.63
N ARG A 128 -4.02 5.21 -21.90
CA ARG A 128 -5.06 4.58 -21.09
C ARG A 128 -4.94 3.06 -21.09
N TYR A 129 -4.67 2.45 -22.25
CA TYR A 129 -4.52 1.01 -22.38
C TYR A 129 -3.25 0.49 -21.69
N PHE A 130 -2.08 1.05 -22.01
CA PHE A 130 -0.81 0.56 -21.46
C PHE A 130 -0.65 0.81 -19.96
N HIS A 131 -1.34 1.81 -19.40
CA HIS A 131 -1.43 1.98 -17.95
C HIS A 131 -2.11 0.76 -17.29
N VAL A 132 -3.20 0.24 -17.89
CA VAL A 132 -3.86 -0.98 -17.40
C VAL A 132 -2.94 -2.18 -17.54
N VAL A 133 -2.30 -2.35 -18.71
CA VAL A 133 -1.36 -3.46 -18.94
C VAL A 133 -0.23 -3.49 -17.91
N ARG A 134 0.34 -2.32 -17.57
CA ARG A 134 1.38 -2.21 -16.54
C ARG A 134 0.94 -2.81 -15.21
N GLU A 135 -0.26 -2.47 -14.74
CA GLU A 135 -0.79 -2.97 -13.47
C GLU A 135 -1.16 -4.46 -13.54
N GLU A 136 -1.66 -4.95 -14.67
CA GLU A 136 -1.92 -6.39 -14.87
C GLU A 136 -0.63 -7.22 -14.80
N THR A 137 0.47 -6.74 -15.40
CA THR A 137 1.76 -7.43 -15.30
C THR A 137 2.28 -7.50 -13.86
N GLN A 138 2.01 -6.46 -13.06
CA GLN A 138 2.34 -6.45 -11.64
C GLN A 138 1.50 -7.48 -10.86
N TYR A 139 0.21 -7.61 -11.13
CA TYR A 139 -0.63 -8.62 -10.47
C TYR A 139 -0.23 -10.06 -10.81
N ILE A 140 0.18 -10.32 -12.05
CA ILE A 140 0.75 -11.62 -12.45
C ILE A 140 2.03 -11.91 -11.66
N TRP A 141 2.88 -10.90 -11.46
CA TRP A 141 4.09 -11.03 -10.65
C TRP A 141 3.76 -11.39 -9.20
N GLU A 142 2.79 -10.71 -8.59
CA GLU A 142 2.34 -10.99 -7.22
C GLU A 142 1.77 -12.41 -7.07
N THR A 143 1.01 -12.87 -8.07
CA THR A 143 0.48 -14.24 -8.15
C THR A 143 1.61 -15.27 -8.22
N LEU A 144 2.64 -15.05 -9.05
CA LEU A 144 3.80 -15.93 -9.13
C LEU A 144 4.51 -16.02 -7.78
N PHE A 145 4.74 -14.90 -7.11
CA PHE A 145 5.49 -14.88 -5.86
C PHE A 145 4.72 -15.47 -4.67
N TYR A 146 3.39 -15.44 -4.70
CA TYR A 146 2.59 -16.27 -3.79
C TYR A 146 2.99 -17.74 -3.87
N TYR A 147 3.01 -18.33 -5.07
CA TYR A 147 3.38 -19.74 -5.24
C TYR A 147 4.85 -19.99 -4.86
N VAL A 148 5.75 -19.06 -5.17
CA VAL A 148 7.16 -19.14 -4.74
C VAL A 148 7.23 -19.20 -3.20
N ARG A 149 6.51 -18.34 -2.49
CA ARG A 149 6.46 -18.35 -1.02
C ARG A 149 5.88 -19.66 -0.48
N GLN A 150 4.83 -20.21 -1.09
CA GLN A 150 4.30 -21.53 -0.70
C GLN A 150 5.35 -22.65 -0.87
N CYS A 151 6.12 -22.63 -1.97
CA CYS A 151 7.22 -23.55 -2.18
C CYS A 151 8.33 -23.38 -1.14
N VAL A 152 8.78 -22.15 -0.88
CA VAL A 152 9.82 -21.85 0.11
C VAL A 152 9.36 -22.26 1.51
N LYS A 153 8.13 -21.93 1.90
CA LYS A 153 7.51 -22.37 3.15
C LYS A 153 7.53 -23.89 3.29
N ARG A 154 7.17 -24.62 2.23
CA ARG A 154 7.18 -26.09 2.22
C ARG A 154 8.60 -26.67 2.31
N ILE A 155 9.57 -26.11 1.58
CA ILE A 155 10.97 -26.53 1.64
C ILE A 155 11.52 -26.30 3.06
N ASN A 156 11.21 -25.16 3.67
CA ASN A 156 11.63 -24.82 5.03
C ASN A 156 11.06 -25.80 6.06
N CYS A 157 9.78 -26.15 5.91
CA CYS A 157 9.10 -27.16 6.73
C CYS A 157 9.79 -28.53 6.62
N ILE A 158 10.18 -28.95 5.41
CA ILE A 158 10.87 -30.23 5.19
C ILE A 158 12.29 -30.22 5.78
N LEU A 159 13.04 -29.14 5.62
CA LEU A 159 14.46 -29.08 5.99
C LEU A 159 14.71 -28.71 7.46
N ILE A 160 13.86 -27.89 8.06
CA ILE A 160 14.04 -27.31 9.41
C ILE A 160 12.89 -27.69 10.36
N GLY A 161 11.74 -28.16 9.85
CA GLY A 161 10.59 -28.53 10.67
C GLY A 161 9.70 -27.35 11.10
N THR A 162 9.91 -26.16 10.54
CA THR A 162 9.09 -24.96 10.80
C THR A 162 8.58 -24.35 9.50
N GLU A 163 7.41 -23.73 9.56
CA GLU A 163 6.83 -22.97 8.45
C GLU A 163 7.43 -21.57 8.32
N ASP A 164 8.09 -21.07 9.37
CA ASP A 164 8.72 -19.75 9.35
C ASP A 164 10.04 -19.80 8.57
N TYR A 165 9.97 -19.42 7.30
CA TYR A 165 11.11 -19.40 6.41
C TYR A 165 11.99 -18.15 6.56
N GLU A 166 11.50 -17.08 7.18
CA GLU A 166 12.23 -15.81 7.34
C GLU A 166 13.44 -15.96 8.25
N ILE A 167 13.33 -16.82 9.26
CA ILE A 167 14.44 -17.21 10.14
C ILE A 167 15.15 -18.49 9.69
N GLY A 168 14.72 -19.06 8.56
CA GLY A 168 15.19 -20.35 8.06
C GLY A 168 15.91 -20.22 6.73
N ILE A 169 15.45 -20.99 5.74
CA ILE A 169 16.10 -21.11 4.44
C ILE A 169 16.14 -19.80 3.64
N ALA A 170 15.31 -18.80 3.95
CA ALA A 170 15.37 -17.50 3.28
C ALA A 170 16.66 -16.74 3.58
N ASN A 171 17.38 -17.13 4.65
CA ASN A 171 18.71 -16.62 4.93
C ASN A 171 19.80 -17.28 4.10
N LEU A 172 19.51 -18.28 3.26
CA LEU A 172 20.47 -18.82 2.31
C LEU A 172 20.39 -18.06 0.99
N PHE A 173 21.55 -17.75 0.38
CA PHE A 173 21.55 -17.25 -0.99
C PHE A 173 21.06 -18.33 -1.95
N TYR A 174 20.54 -17.91 -3.11
CA TYR A 174 19.95 -18.81 -4.11
C TYR A 174 20.80 -20.05 -4.42
N LYS A 175 22.11 -19.90 -4.64
CA LYS A 175 23.02 -21.03 -4.89
C LYS A 175 23.17 -21.95 -3.69
N GLU A 176 23.26 -21.39 -2.48
CA GLU A 176 23.37 -22.16 -1.23
C GLU A 176 22.11 -23.00 -1.01
N LEU A 177 20.94 -22.41 -1.27
CA LEU A 177 19.66 -23.12 -1.18
C LEU A 177 19.56 -24.24 -2.22
N LEU A 178 19.94 -23.99 -3.48
CA LEU A 178 19.94 -25.02 -4.53
C LEU A 178 20.84 -26.20 -4.16
N GLU A 179 22.03 -25.93 -3.63
CA GLU A 179 22.95 -26.98 -3.18
C GLU A 179 22.36 -27.78 -2.02
N ALA A 180 21.73 -27.13 -1.03
CA ALA A 180 21.05 -27.81 0.06
C ALA A 180 19.87 -28.67 -0.43
N MET A 181 19.09 -28.17 -1.39
CA MET A 181 17.98 -28.90 -2.01
C MET A 181 18.47 -30.11 -2.79
N ASN A 182 19.56 -29.99 -3.56
CA ASN A 182 20.16 -31.12 -4.29
C ASN A 182 20.71 -32.19 -3.33
N ARG A 183 21.21 -31.78 -2.16
CA ARG A 183 21.60 -32.69 -1.07
C ARG A 183 20.41 -33.31 -0.34
N GLY A 184 19.23 -32.70 -0.42
CA GLY A 184 18.03 -33.09 0.33
C GLY A 184 18.11 -32.80 1.84
N SER A 185 19.13 -32.09 2.32
CA SER A 185 19.34 -31.79 3.74
C SER A 185 20.25 -30.56 3.95
N LEU A 186 20.12 -29.93 5.12
CA LEU A 186 21.01 -28.84 5.56
C LEU A 186 22.22 -29.43 6.30
N ASN A 187 23.42 -29.11 5.83
CA ASN A 187 24.66 -29.45 6.53
C ASN A 187 24.98 -28.41 7.62
N GLU A 188 26.03 -28.67 8.41
CA GLU A 188 26.43 -27.77 9.49
C GLU A 188 26.83 -26.37 9.01
N SER A 189 27.42 -26.25 7.81
CA SER A 189 27.76 -24.94 7.23
C SER A 189 26.51 -24.14 6.86
N ASP A 190 25.47 -24.79 6.32
CA ASP A 190 24.21 -24.13 5.98
C ASP A 190 23.54 -23.58 7.25
N LYS A 191 23.50 -24.40 8.32
CA LYS A 191 22.95 -23.99 9.62
C LYS A 191 23.73 -22.84 10.25
N GLU A 192 25.07 -22.88 10.21
CA GLU A 192 25.92 -21.80 10.71
C GLU A 192 25.66 -20.48 9.97
N LYS A 193 25.52 -20.54 8.64
CA LYS A 193 25.19 -19.36 7.82
C LYS A 193 23.83 -18.77 8.19
N ILE A 194 22.80 -19.61 8.35
CA ILE A 194 21.46 -19.19 8.76
C ILE A 194 21.53 -18.51 10.13
N ASN A 195 22.11 -19.17 11.14
CA ASN A 195 22.23 -18.62 12.50
C ASN A 195 22.97 -17.29 12.52
N ARG A 196 24.13 -17.22 11.88
CA ARG A 196 24.93 -15.99 11.80
C ARG A 196 24.17 -14.84 11.11
N ARG A 197 23.38 -15.13 10.09
CA ARG A 197 22.59 -14.11 9.37
C ARG A 197 21.39 -13.65 10.20
N ASN A 198 20.70 -14.56 10.88
CA ASN A 198 19.64 -14.23 11.85
C ASN A 198 20.17 -13.30 12.96
N GLU A 199 21.31 -13.63 13.56
CA GLU A 199 21.92 -12.81 14.62
C GLU A 199 22.29 -11.40 14.13
N LYS A 200 22.75 -11.27 12.89
CA LYS A 200 23.19 -9.99 12.32
C LYS A 200 22.04 -9.16 11.74
N PHE A 201 20.91 -9.77 11.41
CA PHE A 201 19.80 -9.11 10.73
C PHE A 201 19.29 -7.86 11.47
N PRO A 202 19.06 -7.89 12.81
CA PRO A 202 18.60 -6.69 13.53
C PRO A 202 19.58 -5.51 13.45
N LEU A 203 20.88 -5.78 13.47
CA LEU A 203 21.91 -4.75 13.33
C LEU A 203 21.95 -4.21 11.90
N ALA A 204 21.85 -5.08 10.90
CA ALA A 204 21.84 -4.69 9.49
C ALA A 204 20.67 -3.74 9.18
N ILE A 205 19.48 -4.01 9.71
CA ILE A 205 18.31 -3.14 9.58
C ILE A 205 18.58 -1.76 10.22
N LYS A 206 19.10 -1.72 11.46
CA LYS A 206 19.43 -0.45 12.13
C LYS A 206 20.45 0.37 11.34
N VAL A 207 21.49 -0.26 10.80
CA VAL A 207 22.50 0.41 9.99
C VAL A 207 21.90 0.93 8.68
N TRP A 208 21.06 0.11 8.02
CA TRP A 208 20.35 0.51 6.81
C TRP A 208 19.44 1.72 7.05
N ASP A 209 18.64 1.70 8.12
CA ASP A 209 17.74 2.80 8.44
C ASP A 209 18.51 4.07 8.83
N ALA A 210 19.56 3.95 9.63
CA ALA A 210 20.42 5.09 9.98
C ALA A 210 21.11 5.71 8.74
N SER A 211 21.47 4.89 7.75
CA SER A 211 22.10 5.36 6.51
C SER A 211 21.19 6.28 5.68
N LYS A 212 19.86 6.10 5.78
CA LYS A 212 18.88 6.96 5.11
C LYS A 212 18.99 8.40 5.59
N LEU A 213 19.19 8.61 6.89
CA LEU A 213 19.29 9.94 7.50
C LEU A 213 20.53 10.74 7.05
N LEU A 214 21.56 10.08 6.54
CA LEU A 214 22.77 10.75 6.05
C LEU A 214 22.57 11.46 4.71
N ILE A 215 21.49 11.15 3.98
CA ILE A 215 21.21 11.68 2.64
C ILE A 215 20.36 12.96 2.72
N PHE A 216 19.58 13.13 3.78
CA PHE A 216 18.63 14.24 3.91
C PHE A 216 19.18 15.35 4.81
N GLU A 217 18.97 16.61 4.42
CA GLU A 217 19.28 17.75 5.29
C GLU A 217 18.33 17.75 6.49
N THR A 218 18.86 17.44 7.68
CA THR A 218 18.09 17.35 8.93
C THR A 218 18.07 18.64 9.75
N ASN A 219 18.95 19.60 9.42
CA ASN A 219 19.11 20.82 10.20
C ASN A 219 18.08 21.88 9.79
N GLY A 220 17.07 22.09 10.64
CA GLY A 220 16.09 23.17 10.55
C GLY A 220 14.67 22.74 10.92
N ASP A 221 13.79 23.69 11.23
CA ASP A 221 12.39 23.43 11.57
C ASP A 221 11.55 23.01 10.35
N VAL A 222 12.10 23.18 9.15
CA VAL A 222 11.44 22.97 7.87
C VAL A 222 12.00 21.72 7.21
N LEU A 223 11.12 20.76 6.93
CA LEU A 223 11.41 19.62 6.08
C LEU A 223 11.17 19.98 4.62
N LYS A 224 12.07 19.54 3.74
CA LYS A 224 11.94 19.66 2.29
C LYS A 224 11.79 18.29 1.66
N GLY A 225 10.96 18.22 0.63
CA GLY A 225 10.76 17.03 -0.18
C GLY A 225 10.32 17.41 -1.59
N VAL A 226 9.79 16.43 -2.31
CA VAL A 226 9.25 16.56 -3.65
C VAL A 226 7.78 17.00 -3.57
N SER A 227 7.42 18.02 -4.35
CA SER A 227 6.02 18.40 -4.58
C SER A 227 5.27 17.25 -5.27
N GLY A 228 4.36 16.60 -4.53
CA GLY A 228 3.51 15.53 -5.05
C GLY A 228 2.20 16.08 -5.60
N SER A 229 1.54 16.95 -4.83
CA SER A 229 0.26 17.57 -5.17
C SER A 229 0.21 18.99 -4.60
N ALA A 230 -0.32 19.93 -5.37
CA ALA A 230 -0.34 21.35 -5.04
C ALA A 230 -1.35 21.69 -3.92
N GLY A 231 -1.16 22.86 -3.30
CA GLY A 231 -2.03 23.38 -2.23
C GLY A 231 -1.30 23.53 -0.89
N ILE A 232 -1.97 24.18 0.06
CA ILE A 232 -1.41 24.48 1.39
C ILE A 232 -2.46 24.19 2.45
N VAL A 233 -2.11 23.36 3.44
CA VAL A 233 -3.01 22.98 4.53
C VAL A 233 -2.23 22.91 5.84
N ALA A 234 -2.90 23.25 6.94
CA ALA A 234 -2.44 22.99 8.30
C ALA A 234 -3.38 21.97 8.97
N GLY A 235 -2.81 21.06 9.75
CA GLY A 235 -3.58 19.97 10.35
C GLY A 235 -2.77 19.16 11.36
N ARG A 236 -3.47 18.24 12.02
CA ARG A 236 -2.90 17.35 13.03
C ARG A 236 -2.19 16.18 12.35
N VAL A 237 -0.96 15.92 12.74
CA VAL A 237 -0.19 14.75 12.33
C VAL A 237 -0.87 13.48 12.84
N CYS A 238 -1.09 12.54 11.92
CA CYS A 238 -1.43 11.15 12.22
C CYS A 238 -0.38 10.26 11.54
N ILE A 239 0.49 9.67 12.34
CA ILE A 239 1.53 8.75 11.88
C ILE A 239 0.94 7.36 11.76
N ILE A 240 1.01 6.83 10.55
CA ILE A 240 0.59 5.48 10.22
C ILE A 240 1.81 4.74 9.70
N ASN A 241 2.22 3.69 10.41
CA ASN A 241 3.39 2.89 10.04
C ASN A 241 3.02 1.66 9.19
N ASN A 242 1.81 1.14 9.38
CA ASN A 242 1.32 -0.06 8.70
C ASN A 242 -0.23 -0.09 8.69
N PRO A 243 -0.84 -0.95 7.86
CA PRO A 243 -2.30 -1.06 7.75
C PRO A 243 -3.04 -1.28 9.07
N LYS A 244 -2.44 -1.97 10.05
CA LYS A 244 -3.07 -2.23 11.35
C LYS A 244 -3.32 -0.94 12.13
N GLU A 245 -2.69 0.17 11.78
CA GLU A 245 -2.86 1.47 12.42
C GLU A 245 -3.90 2.36 11.71
N PHE A 246 -4.49 1.92 10.59
CA PHE A 246 -5.43 2.72 9.80
C PHE A 246 -6.61 3.28 10.61
N TYR A 247 -7.02 2.58 11.67
CA TYR A 247 -8.06 3.01 12.61
C TYR A 247 -7.75 4.33 13.34
N LYS A 248 -6.48 4.77 13.41
CA LYS A 248 -6.07 6.02 14.05
C LYS A 248 -6.52 7.25 13.25
N MET A 249 -6.62 7.12 11.93
CA MET A 249 -6.85 8.24 11.02
C MET A 249 -8.25 8.83 11.20
N LYS A 250 -8.34 10.16 11.33
CA LYS A 250 -9.61 10.89 11.36
C LYS A 250 -9.70 11.87 10.20
N LYS A 251 -10.93 12.20 9.80
CA LYS A 251 -11.20 13.19 8.74
C LYS A 251 -10.54 14.53 9.14
N GLY A 252 -9.71 15.07 8.24
CA GLY A 252 -8.97 16.32 8.44
C GLY A 252 -7.53 16.16 8.94
N ASP A 253 -7.11 14.96 9.36
CA ASP A 253 -5.73 14.72 9.78
C ASP A 253 -4.74 14.77 8.60
N ILE A 254 -3.47 15.01 8.88
CA ILE A 254 -2.38 14.91 7.91
C ILE A 254 -1.77 13.52 8.04
N LEU A 255 -1.86 12.75 6.97
CA LEU A 255 -1.27 11.41 6.90
C LEU A 255 0.25 11.54 6.82
N VAL A 256 0.97 11.03 7.81
CA VAL A 256 2.43 10.94 7.83
C VAL A 256 2.84 9.46 7.82
N CYS A 257 3.62 9.03 6.83
CA CYS A 257 3.99 7.63 6.67
C CYS A 257 5.35 7.46 6.00
N HIS A 258 5.93 6.26 6.10
CA HIS A 258 7.20 5.98 5.42
C HIS A 258 7.00 5.85 3.89
N LEU A 259 6.01 5.06 3.50
CA LEU A 259 5.62 4.77 2.12
C LEU A 259 4.11 4.51 2.12
N THR A 260 3.46 4.78 1.00
CA THR A 260 2.10 4.32 0.73
C THR A 260 2.09 3.27 -0.37
N ASP A 261 1.21 2.31 -0.25
CA ASP A 261 0.82 1.37 -1.31
C ASP A 261 -0.67 1.59 -1.67
N PRO A 262 -1.22 0.88 -2.68
CA PRO A 262 -2.64 0.94 -3.03
C PRO A 262 -3.65 0.83 -1.88
N GLU A 263 -3.33 0.09 -0.83
CA GLU A 263 -4.24 -0.17 0.30
C GLU A 263 -4.45 1.06 1.18
N TRP A 264 -3.57 2.05 1.07
CA TRP A 264 -3.65 3.30 1.83
C TRP A 264 -4.64 4.28 1.23
N THR A 265 -5.12 4.03 0.00
CA THR A 265 -6.04 4.91 -0.75
C THR A 265 -7.25 5.37 0.09
N PRO A 266 -7.91 4.53 0.92
CA PRO A 266 -9.00 4.99 1.78
C PRO A 266 -8.60 6.08 2.78
N LEU A 267 -7.35 6.10 3.24
CA LEU A 267 -6.86 7.14 4.14
C LEU A 267 -6.74 8.51 3.44
N PHE A 268 -6.51 8.54 2.12
CA PHE A 268 -6.38 9.80 1.37
C PHE A 268 -7.71 10.55 1.35
N LYS A 269 -8.84 9.84 1.43
CA LYS A 269 -10.16 10.46 1.56
C LYS A 269 -10.37 11.15 2.91
N LEU A 270 -9.75 10.61 3.96
CA LEU A 270 -9.78 11.20 5.31
C LEU A 270 -8.75 12.31 5.46
N ALA A 271 -7.63 12.21 4.76
CA ALA A 271 -6.51 13.10 4.90
C ALA A 271 -6.80 14.50 4.36
N SER A 272 -6.33 15.53 5.07
CA SER A 272 -6.30 16.90 4.56
C SER A 272 -5.01 17.21 3.79
N ALA A 273 -3.94 16.43 4.04
CA ALA A 273 -2.70 16.42 3.26
C ALA A 273 -1.92 15.11 3.49
N VAL A 274 -0.93 14.82 2.64
CA VAL A 274 -0.07 13.63 2.76
C VAL A 274 1.40 14.03 2.83
N VAL A 275 2.12 13.45 3.79
CA VAL A 275 3.57 13.57 3.94
C VAL A 275 4.18 12.18 3.97
N ALA A 276 5.06 11.88 3.01
CA ALA A 276 5.72 10.58 2.94
C ALA A 276 7.25 10.72 2.97
N ASP A 277 7.92 9.85 3.73
CA ASP A 277 9.39 9.82 3.78
C ASP A 277 9.98 9.41 2.43
N THR A 278 9.27 8.56 1.70
CA THR A 278 9.67 8.06 0.38
C THR A 278 8.70 8.54 -0.71
N GLY A 279 9.06 8.32 -1.97
CA GLY A 279 8.23 8.67 -3.12
C GLY A 279 8.76 9.88 -3.89
N SER A 280 8.07 10.18 -4.99
CA SER A 280 8.42 11.22 -5.95
C SER A 280 7.16 11.72 -6.66
N ALA A 281 7.30 12.71 -7.55
CA ALA A 281 6.18 13.31 -8.27
C ALA A 281 5.35 12.32 -9.11
N LEU A 282 5.88 11.13 -9.44
CA LEU A 282 5.15 10.10 -10.21
C LEU A 282 4.82 8.86 -9.37
N SER A 283 5.08 8.90 -8.06
CA SER A 283 4.73 7.81 -7.16
C SER A 283 3.23 7.69 -6.94
N HIS A 284 2.79 6.52 -6.45
CA HIS A 284 1.39 6.25 -6.11
C HIS A 284 0.76 7.35 -5.24
N ALA A 285 1.42 7.72 -4.14
CA ALA A 285 0.97 8.79 -3.25
C ALA A 285 0.70 10.11 -3.99
N ALA A 286 1.58 10.49 -4.92
CA ALA A 286 1.44 11.75 -5.66
C ALA A 286 0.21 11.72 -6.57
N ILE A 287 0.00 10.60 -7.26
CA ILE A 287 -1.12 10.42 -8.19
C ILE A 287 -2.44 10.45 -7.41
N VAL A 288 -2.55 9.65 -6.35
CA VAL A 288 -3.77 9.56 -5.54
C VAL A 288 -4.07 10.88 -4.84
N ALA A 289 -3.06 11.57 -4.29
CA ALA A 289 -3.27 12.89 -3.67
C ALA A 289 -3.84 13.93 -4.66
N ARG A 290 -3.40 13.93 -5.93
CA ARG A 290 -3.99 14.79 -6.97
C ARG A 290 -5.41 14.40 -7.31
N GLU A 291 -5.71 13.11 -7.33
CA GLU A 291 -7.05 12.62 -7.62
C GLU A 291 -8.06 13.10 -6.59
N PHE A 292 -7.67 13.12 -5.32
CA PHE A 292 -8.43 13.66 -4.18
C PHE A 292 -8.27 15.17 -3.95
N ASN A 293 -7.47 15.87 -4.77
CA ASN A 293 -7.17 17.30 -4.65
C ASN A 293 -6.63 17.73 -3.27
N ILE A 294 -5.81 16.90 -2.64
CA ILE A 294 -5.16 17.22 -1.36
C ILE A 294 -3.66 17.52 -1.58
N PRO A 295 -3.05 18.43 -0.80
CA PRO A 295 -1.63 18.71 -0.88
C PRO A 295 -0.79 17.48 -0.50
N ALA A 296 0.33 17.28 -1.18
CA ALA A 296 1.26 16.21 -0.84
C ALA A 296 2.72 16.61 -0.98
N VAL A 297 3.53 16.24 0.01
CA VAL A 297 4.99 16.39 0.01
C VAL A 297 5.62 15.03 0.28
N LEU A 298 6.43 14.55 -0.66
CA LEU A 298 6.93 13.17 -0.68
C LEU A 298 8.45 13.15 -0.66
N GLY A 299 9.05 12.00 -0.38
CA GLY A 299 10.51 11.90 -0.36
C GLY A 299 11.15 12.82 0.69
N VAL A 300 10.44 13.06 1.81
CA VAL A 300 10.91 13.92 2.90
C VAL A 300 12.04 13.27 3.72
N GLY A 301 12.12 11.94 3.66
CA GLY A 301 13.16 11.13 4.29
C GLY A 301 12.88 10.73 5.73
N PHE A 302 12.42 11.65 6.58
CA PHE A 302 12.40 11.42 8.04
C PHE A 302 11.25 12.13 8.79
N ALA A 303 10.17 12.48 8.10
CA ALA A 303 8.96 13.06 8.71
C ALA A 303 8.37 12.15 9.80
N THR A 304 8.35 10.84 9.58
CA THR A 304 7.86 9.85 10.57
C THR A 304 8.67 9.82 11.87
N THR A 305 9.93 10.27 11.82
CA THR A 305 10.83 10.33 12.99
C THR A 305 10.91 11.72 13.62
N LYS A 306 10.68 12.78 12.82
CA LYS A 306 10.73 14.17 13.31
C LYS A 306 9.48 14.56 14.07
N TYR A 307 8.30 14.23 13.52
CA TYR A 307 7.02 14.58 14.11
C TYR A 307 6.49 13.44 14.99
N LYS A 308 5.50 13.77 15.82
CA LYS A 308 4.77 12.83 16.66
C LYS A 308 3.28 12.90 16.35
N ASP A 309 2.57 11.82 16.67
CA ASP A 309 1.11 11.81 16.66
C ASP A 309 0.54 12.99 17.46
N GLY A 310 -0.34 13.76 16.83
CA GLY A 310 -0.98 14.92 17.45
C GLY A 310 -0.28 16.26 17.19
N ASP A 311 0.94 16.28 16.67
CA ASP A 311 1.63 17.53 16.34
C ASP A 311 0.84 18.33 15.29
N MET A 312 0.89 19.66 15.37
CA MET A 312 0.33 20.52 14.35
C MET A 312 1.41 20.89 13.34
N ILE A 313 1.15 20.61 12.06
CA ILE A 313 2.07 20.95 10.96
C ILE A 313 1.35 21.68 9.85
N GLN A 314 2.12 22.45 9.08
CA GLN A 314 1.69 23.00 7.80
C GLN A 314 2.43 22.30 6.66
N VAL A 315 1.66 21.84 5.67
CA VAL A 315 2.14 21.22 4.44
C VAL A 315 1.92 22.19 3.29
N ASP A 316 3.00 22.60 2.63
CA ASP A 316 2.98 23.36 1.38
C ASP A 316 3.39 22.45 0.22
N GLY A 317 2.38 21.87 -0.42
CA GLY A 317 2.51 21.01 -1.57
C GLY A 317 3.02 21.73 -2.82
N ASN A 318 2.91 23.06 -2.91
CA ASN A 318 3.45 23.82 -4.04
C ASN A 318 4.98 23.90 -3.99
N LYS A 319 5.53 24.09 -2.79
CA LYS A 319 6.97 24.25 -2.58
C LYS A 319 7.68 22.95 -2.19
N GLY A 320 6.93 21.89 -1.87
CA GLY A 320 7.51 20.65 -1.36
C GLY A 320 8.04 20.82 0.06
N VAL A 321 7.31 21.52 0.93
CA VAL A 321 7.80 21.92 2.25
C VAL A 321 6.81 21.53 3.35
N VAL A 322 7.34 21.05 4.48
CA VAL A 322 6.56 20.75 5.69
C VAL A 322 7.21 21.41 6.90
N ARG A 323 6.44 22.08 7.75
CA ARG A 323 6.95 22.71 8.98
C ARG A 323 6.01 22.51 10.16
N GLY A 324 6.56 22.46 11.37
CA GLY A 324 5.77 22.52 12.62
C GLY A 324 5.11 23.88 12.82
N LEU A 325 4.03 23.90 13.60
CA LEU A 325 3.27 25.11 13.98
C LEU A 325 3.37 25.42 15.47
#